data_AF-A0A2T2SA46-F1
#
_entry.id   AF-A0A2T2SA46-F1
#
_cell.length_a   1.000
_cell.length_b   1.000
_cell.length_c   1.000
_cell.angle_alpha   90.00
_cell.angle_beta   90.00
_cell.angle_gamma   90.00
#
_symmetry.space_group_name_H-M   'P 1'
#
loop_
_entity.id
_entity.type
_entity.pdbx_description
1 polymer ?
#
loop_
_entity_poly.entity_id
_entity_poly.type
_entity_poly.pdbx_seq_one_letter_code
_entity_poly.pdbx_strand_id
1 'polypeptide(L)'
;MKRWATIPIFFLAALLLAPLAAHAQGVTSANIRGTVVDENGDPLPGVNVVAVHEPSGSQYGSSTDEDGQFTLANVRVGGPYTVTASFVGYQSKQETNLQLDLGETRELQFTLREQTQELDEIEVVAEGVGAIFSEQRKGLSTNISEDEIQTAPTIDRSIADFARFTPQAIVGNSDDDGSSISIAGQNNRYNSIFIDGAVSNDVFGLSAQGTDGGQTGATPISVDAIEQFNIDISPYDVTQSYFGGGAINAVTRSGTNEYKGSFAFQYRDENFAEDLPSAPFPEFTNERYVGRFGGPIVEDELFFFVNFDLNREASPQPFEGGFDNFQGTAIQSESDVNDLLNFIDGTLGDRYNPGEYRGQETTLESNKFLGKIDWNISQNHRLAARYSYSNSENVDAFGGDAQS
;
A
#
# COMPACT_ATOMS: atom_id res chain seq x y z
N MET A 1 -11.20 47.83 -4.67
CA MET A 1 -11.10 46.77 -3.63
C MET A 1 -12.39 45.94 -3.62
N LYS A 2 -12.61 45.03 -4.59
CA LYS A 2 -13.81 44.14 -4.63
C LYS A 2 -13.59 42.85 -5.45
N ARG A 3 -12.34 42.47 -5.76
CA ARG A 3 -12.01 41.30 -6.61
C ARG A 3 -11.30 40.15 -5.88
N TRP A 4 -11.00 40.30 -4.58
CA TRP A 4 -10.34 39.25 -3.80
C TRP A 4 -11.29 38.25 -3.14
N ALA A 5 -12.59 38.57 -3.03
CA ALA A 5 -13.60 37.63 -2.54
C ALA A 5 -14.24 36.80 -3.67
N THR A 6 -14.22 37.29 -4.91
CA THR A 6 -14.86 36.60 -6.05
C THR A 6 -14.06 35.39 -6.53
N ILE A 7 -12.72 35.43 -6.42
CA ILE A 7 -11.84 34.32 -6.82
C ILE A 7 -12.01 33.10 -5.89
N PRO A 8 -11.96 33.22 -4.54
CA PRO A 8 -12.18 32.07 -3.66
C PRO A 8 -13.62 31.54 -3.73
N ILE A 9 -14.62 32.38 -3.99
CA ILE A 9 -16.00 31.93 -4.21
C ILE A 9 -16.14 31.16 -5.52
N PHE A 10 -15.48 31.59 -6.61
CA PHE A 10 -15.45 30.84 -7.86
C PHE A 10 -14.68 29.52 -7.72
N PHE A 11 -13.60 29.51 -6.94
CA PHE A 11 -12.82 28.30 -6.65
C PHE A 11 -13.63 27.31 -5.81
N LEU A 12 -14.32 27.79 -4.77
CA LEU A 12 -15.21 26.97 -3.93
C LEU A 12 -16.42 26.45 -4.72
N ALA A 13 -17.02 27.28 -5.58
CA ALA A 13 -18.10 26.87 -6.47
C ALA A 13 -17.64 25.84 -7.52
N ALA A 14 -16.44 26.02 -8.09
CA ALA A 14 -15.84 25.03 -8.99
C ALA A 14 -15.52 23.72 -8.26
N LEU A 15 -15.06 23.78 -7.00
CA LEU A 15 -14.84 22.61 -6.14
C LEU A 15 -16.15 21.86 -5.83
N LEU A 16 -17.24 22.61 -5.60
CA LEU A 16 -18.58 22.06 -5.32
C LEU A 16 -19.30 21.52 -6.57
N LEU A 17 -18.95 22.00 -7.77
CA LEU A 17 -19.54 21.57 -9.06
C LEU A 17 -18.73 20.46 -9.76
N ALA A 18 -17.47 20.25 -9.41
CA ALA A 18 -16.62 19.18 -9.92
C ALA A 18 -17.14 17.73 -9.71
N PRO A 19 -17.83 17.36 -8.61
CA PRO A 19 -18.20 15.96 -8.38
C PRO A 19 -19.31 15.45 -9.31
N LEU A 20 -20.05 16.32 -10.01
CA LEU A 20 -21.12 15.90 -10.94
C LEU A 20 -20.59 15.31 -12.27
N ALA A 21 -19.32 15.51 -12.58
CA ALA A 21 -18.68 15.03 -13.81
C ALA A 21 -17.55 14.02 -13.56
N ALA A 22 -17.25 13.70 -12.29
CA ALA A 22 -16.23 12.73 -11.93
C ALA A 22 -16.87 11.34 -11.84
N HIS A 23 -16.68 10.51 -12.86
CA HIS A 23 -16.80 9.08 -12.66
C HIS A 23 -15.63 8.67 -11.76
N ALA A 24 -15.92 8.07 -10.60
CA ALA A 24 -14.89 7.50 -9.73
C ALA A 24 -14.15 6.41 -10.53
N GLN A 25 -12.94 6.72 -11.00
CA GLN A 25 -12.08 5.79 -11.71
C GLN A 25 -10.88 5.47 -10.83
N GLY A 26 -10.92 4.28 -10.26
CA GLY A 26 -9.83 3.68 -9.50
C GLY A 26 -10.27 2.30 -9.03
N VAL A 27 -9.43 1.29 -9.22
CA VAL A 27 -9.64 -0.06 -8.64
C VAL A 27 -9.26 0.03 -7.16
N THR A 28 -10.09 0.70 -6.36
CA THR A 28 -9.91 0.91 -4.91
C THR A 28 -11.06 0.31 -4.11
N SER A 29 -11.76 -0.65 -4.70
CA SER A 29 -12.98 -1.25 -4.17
C SER A 29 -13.10 -2.70 -4.61
N ALA A 30 -14.01 -3.42 -3.97
CA ALA A 30 -14.47 -4.73 -4.39
C ALA A 30 -15.90 -4.63 -4.94
N ASN A 31 -16.41 -5.74 -5.47
CA ASN A 31 -17.81 -5.92 -5.85
C ASN A 31 -18.36 -7.20 -5.22
N ILE A 32 -19.66 -7.22 -4.94
CA ILE A 32 -20.39 -8.44 -4.59
C ILE A 32 -21.42 -8.68 -5.69
N ARG A 33 -21.45 -9.87 -6.26
CA ARG A 33 -22.46 -10.31 -7.23
C ARG A 33 -23.06 -11.61 -6.74
N GLY A 34 -24.26 -11.93 -7.20
CA GLY A 34 -24.81 -13.25 -6.91
C GLY A 34 -26.15 -13.50 -7.54
N THR A 35 -26.70 -14.64 -7.16
CA THR A 35 -28.03 -15.08 -7.61
C THR A 35 -28.84 -15.52 -6.41
N VAL A 36 -30.13 -15.24 -6.44
CA VAL A 36 -31.10 -15.69 -5.44
C VAL A 36 -32.13 -16.58 -6.12
N VAL A 37 -32.30 -17.79 -5.58
CA VAL A 37 -33.24 -18.81 -6.07
C VAL A 37 -34.13 -19.31 -4.94
N ASP A 38 -35.23 -19.96 -5.29
CA ASP A 38 -36.07 -20.70 -4.33
C ASP A 38 -35.56 -22.13 -4.09
N GLU A 39 -36.26 -22.91 -3.27
CA GLU A 39 -35.90 -24.31 -2.99
C GLU A 39 -36.00 -25.25 -4.22
N ASN A 40 -36.75 -24.86 -5.24
CA ASN A 40 -36.88 -25.61 -6.49
C ASN A 40 -35.77 -25.25 -7.49
N GLY A 41 -34.98 -24.21 -7.21
CA GLY A 41 -33.93 -23.68 -8.07
C GLY A 41 -34.42 -22.62 -9.06
N ASP A 42 -35.66 -22.15 -8.93
CA ASP A 42 -36.22 -21.09 -9.76
C ASP A 42 -35.70 -19.71 -9.31
N PRO A 43 -35.32 -18.81 -10.24
CA PRO A 43 -34.83 -17.49 -9.90
C PRO A 43 -35.92 -16.63 -9.24
N LEU A 44 -35.53 -15.89 -8.19
CA LEU A 44 -36.43 -15.00 -7.47
C LEU A 44 -36.16 -13.54 -7.84
N PRO A 45 -37.05 -12.88 -8.61
CA PRO A 45 -36.92 -11.45 -8.92
C PRO A 45 -37.42 -10.56 -7.80
N GLY A 46 -36.78 -9.40 -7.60
CA GLY A 46 -37.19 -8.39 -6.62
C GLY A 46 -36.82 -8.70 -5.17
N VAL A 47 -35.93 -9.67 -4.92
CA VAL A 47 -35.34 -9.93 -3.60
C VAL A 47 -34.48 -8.75 -3.21
N ASN A 48 -34.66 -8.24 -1.99
CA ASN A 48 -33.85 -7.16 -1.44
C ASN A 48 -32.57 -7.73 -0.82
N VAL A 49 -31.41 -7.35 -1.39
CA VAL A 49 -30.08 -7.78 -0.94
C VAL A 49 -29.33 -6.59 -0.37
N VAL A 50 -28.90 -6.69 0.90
CA VAL A 50 -28.17 -5.63 1.61
C VAL A 50 -26.87 -6.18 2.18
N ALA A 51 -25.75 -5.55 1.85
CA ALA A 51 -24.44 -5.80 2.45
C ALA A 51 -24.08 -4.67 3.41
N VAL A 52 -23.64 -5.03 4.61
CA VAL A 52 -23.18 -4.10 5.65
C VAL A 52 -21.70 -4.36 5.92
N HIS A 53 -20.87 -3.33 5.73
CA HIS A 53 -19.48 -3.34 6.20
C HIS A 53 -19.48 -3.06 7.70
N GLU A 54 -19.31 -4.10 8.52
CA GLU A 54 -19.49 -4.02 9.97
C GLU A 54 -18.58 -2.97 10.63
N PRO A 55 -17.28 -2.83 10.26
CA PRO A 55 -16.41 -1.86 10.90
C PRO A 55 -16.83 -0.41 10.69
N SER A 56 -17.46 -0.05 9.57
CA SER A 56 -17.82 1.36 9.27
C SER A 56 -19.31 1.63 9.20
N GLY A 57 -20.15 0.62 9.39
CA GLY A 57 -21.60 0.72 9.23
C GLY A 57 -22.07 1.04 7.81
N SER A 58 -21.17 1.02 6.81
CA SER A 58 -21.52 1.34 5.42
C SER A 58 -22.44 0.28 4.84
N GLN A 59 -23.57 0.69 4.27
CA GLN A 59 -24.58 -0.20 3.71
C GLN A 59 -24.64 -0.06 2.20
N TYR A 60 -24.74 -1.20 1.51
CA TYR A 60 -24.88 -1.32 0.07
C TYR A 60 -26.09 -2.18 -0.22
N GLY A 61 -27.03 -1.69 -1.03
CA GLY A 61 -28.29 -2.39 -1.30
C GLY A 61 -28.61 -2.46 -2.78
N SER A 62 -29.19 -3.57 -3.22
CA SER A 62 -29.74 -3.75 -4.57
C SER A 62 -30.85 -4.79 -4.55
N SER A 63 -31.68 -4.82 -5.60
CA SER A 63 -32.71 -5.83 -5.80
C SER A 63 -32.31 -6.81 -6.90
N THR A 64 -32.73 -8.06 -6.80
CA THR A 64 -32.51 -9.04 -7.88
C THR A 64 -33.32 -8.71 -9.14
N ASP A 65 -32.77 -9.01 -10.31
CA ASP A 65 -33.41 -8.89 -11.62
C ASP A 65 -34.31 -10.10 -11.97
N GLU A 66 -34.83 -10.14 -13.19
CA GLU A 66 -35.72 -11.21 -13.69
C GLU A 66 -35.07 -12.61 -13.67
N ASP A 67 -33.74 -12.67 -13.75
CA ASP A 67 -32.96 -13.90 -13.67
C ASP A 67 -32.49 -14.21 -12.23
N GLY A 68 -32.98 -13.46 -11.25
CA GLY A 68 -32.62 -13.61 -9.84
C GLY A 68 -31.22 -13.08 -9.50
N GLN A 69 -30.57 -12.35 -10.40
CA GLN A 69 -29.19 -11.86 -10.21
C GLN A 69 -29.17 -10.50 -9.53
N PHE A 70 -28.17 -10.26 -8.69
CA PHE A 70 -27.91 -8.95 -8.07
C PHE A 70 -26.44 -8.56 -8.21
N THR A 71 -26.16 -7.25 -8.13
CA THR A 71 -24.80 -6.72 -8.08
C THR A 71 -24.73 -5.52 -7.14
N LEU A 72 -23.78 -5.54 -6.22
CA LEU A 72 -23.37 -4.44 -5.36
C LEU A 72 -21.96 -4.03 -5.78
N ALA A 73 -21.87 -2.91 -6.49
CA ALA A 73 -20.60 -2.42 -7.03
C ALA A 73 -19.93 -1.41 -6.09
N ASN A 74 -18.61 -1.30 -6.19
CA ASN A 74 -17.79 -0.30 -5.49
C ASN A 74 -17.90 -0.35 -3.95
N VAL A 75 -18.03 -1.55 -3.39
CA VAL A 75 -18.03 -1.73 -1.93
C VAL A 75 -16.63 -1.53 -1.37
N ARG A 76 -16.50 -1.09 -0.11
CA ARG A 76 -15.17 -0.96 0.54
C ARG A 76 -14.45 -2.31 0.51
N VAL A 77 -13.13 -2.27 0.34
CA VAL A 77 -12.31 -3.46 0.57
C VAL A 77 -12.27 -3.79 2.06
N GLY A 78 -11.87 -5.00 2.38
CA GLY A 78 -11.78 -5.46 3.75
C GLY A 78 -13.08 -6.09 4.23
N GLY A 79 -13.36 -5.93 5.52
CA GLY A 79 -14.46 -6.59 6.20
C GLY A 79 -14.24 -6.63 7.72
N PRO A 80 -15.05 -7.43 8.44
CA PRO A 80 -16.05 -8.34 7.90
C PRO A 80 -17.28 -7.63 7.30
N TYR A 81 -17.88 -8.28 6.31
CA TYR A 81 -19.18 -7.96 5.75
C TYR A 81 -20.23 -8.96 6.20
N THR A 82 -21.44 -8.44 6.35
CA THR A 82 -22.65 -9.23 6.55
C THR A 82 -23.64 -8.90 5.42
N VAL A 83 -24.03 -9.92 4.64
CA VAL A 83 -24.90 -9.80 3.47
C VAL A 83 -26.21 -10.54 3.74
N THR A 84 -27.33 -9.84 3.61
CA THR A 84 -28.67 -10.36 3.88
C THR A 84 -29.53 -10.30 2.63
N ALA A 85 -30.12 -11.43 2.26
CA ALA A 85 -31.14 -11.55 1.22
C ALA A 85 -32.51 -11.71 1.88
N SER A 86 -33.47 -10.86 1.49
CA SER A 86 -34.80 -10.78 2.10
C SER A 86 -35.88 -10.61 1.04
N PHE A 87 -36.96 -11.39 1.13
CA PHE A 87 -38.08 -11.32 0.20
C PHE A 87 -39.41 -11.61 0.89
N VAL A 88 -40.48 -10.92 0.51
CA VAL A 88 -41.77 -11.02 1.18
C VAL A 88 -42.36 -12.42 0.96
N GLY A 89 -42.74 -13.09 2.04
CA GLY A 89 -43.25 -14.47 2.00
C GLY A 89 -42.16 -15.54 2.05
N TYR A 90 -40.89 -15.15 2.17
CA TYR A 90 -39.74 -16.05 2.29
C TYR A 90 -38.96 -15.78 3.57
N GLN A 91 -38.32 -16.81 4.11
CA GLN A 91 -37.37 -16.66 5.20
C GLN A 91 -36.11 -15.95 4.70
N SER A 92 -35.66 -14.92 5.43
CA SER A 92 -34.44 -14.19 5.08
C SER A 92 -33.20 -15.03 5.42
N LYS A 93 -32.18 -14.92 4.57
CA LYS A 93 -30.91 -15.63 4.73
C LYS A 93 -29.76 -14.64 4.82
N GLN A 94 -28.76 -14.95 5.65
CA GLN A 94 -27.61 -14.09 5.87
C GLN A 94 -26.30 -14.87 5.75
N GLU A 95 -25.34 -14.27 5.05
CA GLU A 95 -23.93 -14.67 5.03
C GLU A 95 -23.13 -13.65 5.83
N THR A 96 -22.29 -14.09 6.76
CA THR A 96 -21.52 -13.23 7.68
C THR A 96 -20.03 -13.48 7.56
N ASN A 97 -19.20 -12.62 8.18
CA ASN A 97 -17.74 -12.75 8.19
C ASN A 97 -17.09 -12.80 6.79
N LEU A 98 -17.69 -12.13 5.81
CA LEU A 98 -17.13 -12.06 4.46
C LEU A 98 -16.02 -11.01 4.43
N GLN A 99 -14.81 -11.41 4.01
CA GLN A 99 -13.71 -10.51 3.72
C GLN A 99 -13.63 -10.31 2.21
N LEU A 100 -13.49 -9.06 1.77
CA LEU A 100 -13.39 -8.72 0.34
C LEU A 100 -11.98 -8.21 0.01
N ASP A 101 -11.39 -8.78 -1.02
CA ASP A 101 -10.11 -8.35 -1.53
C ASP A 101 -10.23 -7.19 -2.53
N LEU A 102 -9.17 -6.40 -2.64
CA LEU A 102 -9.03 -5.33 -3.62
C LEU A 102 -9.21 -5.83 -5.05
N GLY A 103 -10.17 -5.23 -5.77
CA GLY A 103 -10.50 -5.61 -7.14
C GLY A 103 -11.27 -6.93 -7.28
N GLU A 104 -11.59 -7.61 -6.18
CA GLU A 104 -12.37 -8.85 -6.21
C GLU A 104 -13.82 -8.59 -6.63
N THR A 105 -14.39 -9.53 -7.37
CA THR A 105 -15.85 -9.68 -7.48
C THR A 105 -16.25 -10.96 -6.76
N ARG A 106 -16.78 -10.82 -5.54
CA ARG A 106 -17.23 -11.94 -4.71
C ARG A 106 -18.58 -12.44 -5.20
N GLU A 107 -18.65 -13.70 -5.61
CA GLU A 107 -19.91 -14.35 -6.00
C GLU A 107 -20.58 -15.02 -4.79
N LEU A 108 -21.86 -14.75 -4.58
CA LEU A 108 -22.70 -15.35 -3.54
C LEU A 108 -23.93 -16.01 -4.18
N GLN A 109 -24.42 -17.09 -3.59
CA GLN A 109 -25.66 -17.72 -3.99
C GLN A 109 -26.56 -17.89 -2.77
N PHE A 110 -27.76 -17.34 -2.83
CA PHE A 110 -28.77 -17.51 -1.78
C PHE A 110 -29.89 -18.41 -2.27
N THR A 111 -30.29 -19.36 -1.43
CA THR A 111 -31.51 -20.15 -1.63
C THR A 111 -32.49 -19.76 -0.52
N LEU A 112 -33.63 -19.19 -0.89
CA LEU A 112 -34.65 -18.76 0.06
C LEU A 112 -35.80 -19.77 0.13
N ARG A 113 -36.33 -19.99 1.34
CA ARG A 113 -37.44 -20.89 1.60
C ARG A 113 -38.73 -20.12 1.81
N GLU A 114 -39.85 -20.62 1.28
CA GLU A 114 -41.17 -20.02 1.53
C GLU A 114 -41.55 -20.15 3.01
N GLN A 115 -42.00 -19.06 3.60
CA GLN A 115 -42.33 -18.99 5.02
C GLN A 115 -43.76 -19.50 5.25
N THR A 116 -43.90 -20.70 5.83
CA THR A 116 -45.22 -21.38 5.97
C THR A 116 -45.96 -21.16 7.29
N GLN A 117 -45.33 -20.60 8.35
CA GLN A 117 -45.98 -20.08 9.57
C GLN A 117 -44.99 -19.48 10.58
N GLU A 118 -45.39 -18.36 11.20
CA GLU A 118 -44.71 -17.52 12.22
C GLU A 118 -43.28 -17.02 11.91
N LEU A 119 -43.02 -15.77 12.30
CA LEU A 119 -41.73 -15.09 12.19
C LEU A 119 -40.76 -15.73 13.19
N ASP A 120 -39.96 -16.72 12.76
CA ASP A 120 -38.82 -17.16 13.57
C ASP A 120 -37.54 -17.44 12.76
N GLU A 121 -36.45 -17.12 13.47
CA GLU A 121 -35.00 -17.26 13.24
C GLU A 121 -34.41 -16.96 11.85
N ILE A 122 -33.54 -15.95 11.80
CA ILE A 122 -32.67 -15.65 10.65
C ILE A 122 -31.68 -16.80 10.50
N GLU A 123 -31.67 -17.48 9.36
CA GLU A 123 -30.68 -18.53 9.07
C GLU A 123 -29.33 -17.87 8.78
N VAL A 124 -28.42 -17.92 9.75
CA VAL A 124 -27.02 -17.51 9.60
C VAL A 124 -26.24 -18.69 9.06
N VAL A 125 -25.81 -18.59 7.81
CA VAL A 125 -24.87 -19.54 7.24
C VAL A 125 -23.47 -18.98 7.44
N ALA A 126 -22.63 -19.75 8.13
CA ALA A 126 -21.20 -19.53 8.20
C ALA A 126 -20.54 -20.59 7.33
N GLU A 127 -20.70 -20.51 6.02
CA GLU A 127 -20.00 -21.41 5.09
C GLU A 127 -18.60 -20.87 4.78
N GLY A 128 -17.59 -21.70 5.04
CA GLY A 128 -16.20 -21.37 4.79
C GLY A 128 -15.91 -21.11 3.31
N VAL A 129 -15.24 -19.98 3.07
CA VAL A 129 -14.45 -19.61 1.87
C VAL A 129 -14.88 -20.36 0.59
N GLY A 130 -16.09 -20.06 0.10
CA GLY A 130 -16.56 -20.49 -1.21
C GLY A 130 -15.58 -20.09 -2.33
N ALA A 131 -15.38 -21.01 -3.27
CA ALA A 131 -14.28 -21.09 -4.24
C ALA A 131 -13.74 -19.76 -4.79
N ILE A 132 -12.43 -19.55 -4.64
CA ILE A 132 -11.61 -18.44 -5.17
C ILE A 132 -11.52 -18.48 -6.74
N PHE A 133 -12.29 -19.36 -7.38
CA PHE A 133 -12.36 -19.52 -8.83
C PHE A 133 -13.59 -18.82 -9.38
N SER A 134 -13.47 -17.53 -9.65
CA SER A 134 -14.42 -16.75 -10.45
C SER A 134 -13.99 -16.80 -11.92
N GLU A 135 -14.93 -17.09 -12.81
CA GLU A 135 -14.71 -17.05 -14.28
C GLU A 135 -14.34 -15.65 -14.79
N GLN A 136 -14.53 -14.61 -13.97
CA GLN A 136 -14.23 -13.22 -14.32
C GLN A 136 -12.89 -12.73 -13.76
N ARG A 137 -12.05 -13.59 -13.15
CA ARG A 137 -10.67 -13.22 -12.78
C ARG A 137 -9.85 -12.94 -14.04
N LYS A 138 -9.78 -11.67 -14.44
CA LYS A 138 -9.10 -11.20 -15.65
C LYS A 138 -7.58 -11.12 -15.44
N GLY A 139 -6.93 -12.27 -15.28
CA GLY A 139 -5.47 -12.37 -15.21
C GLY A 139 -4.96 -12.95 -13.90
N LEU A 140 -3.63 -13.03 -13.80
CA LEU A 140 -2.94 -13.48 -12.59
C LEU A 140 -2.80 -12.28 -11.66
N SER A 141 -3.41 -12.36 -10.48
CA SER A 141 -3.27 -11.37 -9.42
C SER A 141 -2.90 -12.01 -8.10
N THR A 142 -2.11 -11.30 -7.31
CA THR A 142 -1.78 -11.66 -5.93
C THR A 142 -2.29 -10.56 -5.02
N ASN A 143 -3.25 -10.88 -4.16
CA ASN A 143 -3.72 -9.99 -3.11
C ASN A 143 -2.92 -10.28 -1.85
N ILE A 144 -2.50 -9.22 -1.18
CA ILE A 144 -1.84 -9.29 0.12
C ILE A 144 -2.74 -8.54 1.10
N SER A 145 -3.32 -9.31 2.01
CA SER A 145 -4.28 -8.87 3.00
C SER A 145 -3.64 -8.03 4.10
N GLU A 146 -4.50 -7.35 4.87
CA GLU A 146 -4.07 -6.55 6.02
C GLU A 146 -3.23 -7.36 7.02
N ASP A 147 -3.68 -8.57 7.32
CA ASP A 147 -3.06 -9.47 8.28
C ASP A 147 -1.69 -9.94 7.77
N GLU A 148 -1.58 -10.25 6.47
CA GLU A 148 -0.29 -10.59 5.85
C GLU A 148 0.67 -9.41 5.91
N ILE A 149 0.21 -8.17 5.67
CA ILE A 149 1.04 -6.96 5.80
C ILE A 149 1.60 -6.81 7.22
N GLN A 150 0.79 -7.13 8.24
CA GLN A 150 1.17 -6.97 9.64
C GLN A 150 2.06 -8.10 10.17
N THR A 151 1.90 -9.31 9.65
CA THR A 151 2.54 -10.52 10.21
C THR A 151 3.71 -11.03 9.39
N ALA A 152 3.82 -10.62 8.12
CA ALA A 152 4.92 -11.03 7.26
C ALA A 152 6.26 -10.45 7.75
N PRO A 153 7.34 -11.23 7.71
CA PRO A 153 8.68 -10.71 7.91
C PRO A 153 9.05 -9.80 6.73
N THR A 154 9.50 -8.60 7.04
CA THR A 154 9.93 -7.57 6.07
C THR A 154 11.36 -7.17 6.35
N ILE A 155 12.13 -6.85 5.31
CA ILE A 155 13.50 -6.37 5.47
C ILE A 155 13.51 -4.85 5.55
N ASP A 156 12.89 -4.19 4.56
CA ASP A 156 12.90 -2.73 4.40
C ASP A 156 11.54 -2.09 4.75
N ARG A 157 10.53 -2.93 5.03
CA ARG A 157 9.12 -2.56 5.17
C ARG A 157 8.67 -1.74 3.96
N SER A 158 8.89 -2.33 2.79
CA SER A 158 8.57 -1.74 1.49
C SER A 158 7.53 -2.59 0.75
N ILE A 159 6.94 -2.02 -0.31
CA ILE A 159 6.06 -2.77 -1.22
C ILE A 159 6.81 -3.97 -1.83
N ALA A 160 8.12 -3.83 -2.03
CA ALA A 160 8.95 -4.87 -2.62
C ALA A 160 9.04 -6.11 -1.73
N ASP A 161 9.02 -5.98 -0.40
CA ASP A 161 9.00 -7.13 0.50
C ASP A 161 7.77 -8.03 0.26
N PHE A 162 6.60 -7.42 0.07
CA PHE A 162 5.34 -8.13 -0.20
C PHE A 162 5.24 -8.63 -1.64
N ALA A 163 5.91 -7.96 -2.59
CA ALA A 163 5.98 -8.44 -3.96
C ALA A 163 6.62 -9.83 -4.06
N ARG A 164 7.45 -10.23 -3.10
CA ARG A 164 8.02 -11.58 -3.00
C ARG A 164 6.98 -12.69 -2.84
N PHE A 165 5.75 -12.37 -2.45
CA PHE A 165 4.64 -13.34 -2.42
C PHE A 165 4.06 -13.66 -3.80
N THR A 166 4.40 -12.84 -4.81
CA THR A 166 3.98 -13.06 -6.19
C THR A 166 5.03 -13.90 -6.92
N PRO A 167 4.74 -15.14 -7.37
CA PRO A 167 5.74 -16.02 -7.98
C PRO A 167 6.41 -15.48 -9.24
N GLN A 168 5.73 -14.58 -9.96
CA GLN A 168 6.23 -13.95 -11.19
C GLN A 168 6.91 -12.60 -10.94
N ALA A 169 7.02 -12.17 -9.67
CA ALA A 169 7.77 -11.00 -9.29
C ALA A 169 9.18 -11.39 -8.83
N ILE A 170 10.17 -10.62 -9.28
CA ILE A 170 11.55 -10.73 -8.85
C ILE A 170 11.90 -9.39 -8.19
N VAL A 171 12.35 -9.47 -6.95
CA VAL A 171 12.78 -8.30 -6.17
C VAL A 171 14.29 -8.32 -6.09
N GLY A 172 14.91 -7.32 -6.70
CA GLY A 172 16.34 -7.04 -6.61
C GLY A 172 16.60 -5.88 -5.66
N ASN A 173 17.81 -5.80 -5.12
CA ASN A 173 18.29 -4.59 -4.47
C ASN A 173 19.19 -3.85 -5.45
N SER A 174 19.00 -2.54 -5.55
CA SER A 174 19.80 -1.65 -6.38
C SER A 174 20.45 -0.64 -5.47
N ASP A 175 21.59 -1.03 -4.89
CA ASP A 175 22.47 -0.24 -4.02
C ASP A 175 21.73 0.87 -3.24
N ASP A 176 22.12 2.14 -3.43
CA ASP A 176 21.60 3.30 -2.68
C ASP A 176 20.14 3.67 -3.01
N ASP A 177 19.63 3.19 -4.16
CA ASP A 177 18.30 3.47 -4.68
C ASP A 177 17.26 2.43 -4.22
N GLY A 178 17.58 1.56 -3.25
CA GLY A 178 16.75 0.51 -2.64
C GLY A 178 16.15 -0.55 -3.58
N SER A 179 15.06 -1.21 -3.16
CA SER A 179 14.56 -2.42 -3.85
C SER A 179 13.83 -2.14 -5.17
N SER A 180 14.23 -2.84 -6.23
CA SER A 180 13.54 -2.87 -7.51
C SER A 180 12.60 -4.07 -7.63
N ILE A 181 11.44 -3.86 -8.27
CA ILE A 181 10.47 -4.92 -8.54
C ILE A 181 10.40 -5.14 -10.05
N SER A 182 10.74 -6.34 -10.53
CA SER A 182 10.48 -6.78 -11.90
C SER A 182 9.30 -7.74 -11.91
N ILE A 183 8.31 -7.52 -12.77
CA ILE A 183 7.13 -8.40 -12.89
C ILE A 183 7.16 -9.03 -14.27
N ALA A 184 7.02 -10.37 -14.34
CA ALA A 184 7.02 -11.15 -15.58
C ALA A 184 8.24 -10.88 -16.49
N GLY A 185 9.40 -10.60 -15.89
CA GLY A 185 10.65 -10.33 -16.62
C GLY A 185 10.72 -8.95 -17.29
N GLN A 186 9.77 -8.05 -17.01
CA GLN A 186 9.81 -6.68 -17.52
C GLN A 186 10.66 -5.79 -16.60
N ASN A 187 11.27 -4.76 -17.18
CA ASN A 187 12.00 -3.74 -16.42
C ASN A 187 11.06 -3.04 -15.42
N ASN A 188 11.54 -2.79 -14.20
CA ASN A 188 10.81 -2.15 -13.09
C ASN A 188 10.08 -0.84 -13.47
N ARG A 189 10.65 -0.06 -14.39
CA ARG A 189 10.07 1.20 -14.89
C ARG A 189 8.80 1.01 -15.72
N TYR A 190 8.51 -0.21 -16.17
CA TYR A 190 7.25 -0.53 -16.84
C TYR A 190 6.16 -1.02 -15.87
N ASN A 191 6.44 -1.07 -14.57
CA ASN A 191 5.38 -1.31 -13.59
C ASN A 191 4.69 0.01 -13.24
N SER A 192 3.38 -0.04 -13.02
CA SER A 192 2.66 1.09 -12.43
C SER A 192 2.35 0.82 -10.97
N ILE A 193 2.52 1.83 -10.13
CA ILE A 193 2.21 1.77 -8.70
C ILE A 193 1.12 2.81 -8.43
N PHE A 194 -0.01 2.34 -7.93
CA PHE A 194 -1.17 3.14 -7.58
C PHE A 194 -1.41 3.08 -6.08
N ILE A 195 -1.62 4.24 -5.45
CA ILE A 195 -2.03 4.32 -4.05
C ILE A 195 -3.36 5.05 -3.99
N ASP A 196 -4.43 4.34 -3.62
CA ASP A 196 -5.82 4.78 -3.72
C ASP A 196 -6.16 5.32 -5.13
N GLY A 197 -5.68 4.62 -6.16
CA GLY A 197 -5.93 4.95 -7.57
C GLY A 197 -5.09 6.10 -8.13
N ALA A 198 -4.32 6.82 -7.30
CA ALA A 198 -3.37 7.82 -7.76
C ALA A 198 -2.02 7.18 -8.12
N VAL A 199 -1.47 7.53 -9.29
CA VAL A 199 -0.14 7.09 -9.72
C VAL A 199 0.91 7.64 -8.75
N SER A 200 1.80 6.77 -8.27
CA SER A 200 2.92 7.08 -7.36
C SER A 200 4.27 6.66 -7.96
N ASN A 201 4.34 6.54 -9.28
CA ASN A 201 5.53 6.17 -10.03
C ASN A 201 6.53 7.32 -10.11
N ASP A 202 7.82 6.96 -10.11
CA ASP A 202 8.89 7.88 -10.53
C ASP A 202 8.73 8.21 -12.02
N VAL A 203 8.19 9.40 -12.30
CA VAL A 203 7.91 9.89 -13.65
C VAL A 203 9.20 10.16 -14.44
N PHE A 204 10.32 10.38 -13.76
CA PHE A 204 11.62 10.63 -14.40
C PHE A 204 12.40 9.33 -14.63
N GLY A 205 11.98 8.23 -14.00
CA GLY A 205 12.62 6.92 -14.13
C GLY A 205 14.07 6.93 -13.66
N LEU A 206 14.37 7.71 -12.64
CA LEU A 206 15.72 7.89 -12.10
C LEU A 206 16.05 6.81 -11.07
N SER A 207 15.06 6.33 -10.31
CA SER A 207 15.24 5.31 -9.28
C SER A 207 14.89 3.91 -9.78
N ALA A 208 15.61 2.91 -9.25
CA ALA A 208 15.29 1.51 -9.43
C ALA A 208 14.02 1.05 -8.67
N GLN A 209 13.58 1.77 -7.64
CA GLN A 209 12.30 1.47 -6.98
C GLN A 209 11.09 1.80 -7.86
N GLY A 210 11.24 2.70 -8.84
CA GLY A 210 10.16 3.12 -9.73
C GLY A 210 9.04 3.91 -9.03
N THR A 211 9.29 4.40 -7.81
CA THR A 211 8.35 5.17 -6.97
C THR A 211 8.86 6.59 -6.71
N ASP A 212 7.93 7.49 -6.40
CA ASP A 212 8.25 8.84 -5.95
C ASP A 212 9.19 8.82 -4.72
N GLY A 213 10.28 9.60 -4.79
CA GLY A 213 11.27 9.69 -3.72
C GLY A 213 12.26 8.51 -3.66
N GLY A 214 12.15 7.52 -4.55
CA GLY A 214 12.97 6.31 -4.47
C GLY A 214 14.47 6.52 -4.68
N GLN A 215 14.91 7.67 -5.19
CA GLN A 215 16.34 8.00 -5.32
C GLN A 215 17.04 8.19 -3.97
N THR A 216 16.29 8.34 -2.87
CA THR A 216 16.87 8.42 -1.54
C THR A 216 16.89 7.05 -0.85
N GLY A 217 16.49 5.97 -1.52
CA GLY A 217 16.28 4.67 -0.88
C GLY A 217 14.97 4.55 -0.08
N ALA A 218 14.15 5.62 0.00
CA ALA A 218 12.93 5.65 0.81
C ALA A 218 11.65 5.38 0.00
N THR A 219 10.68 4.68 0.61
CA THR A 219 9.36 4.46 0.00
C THR A 219 8.42 5.67 0.12
N PRO A 220 7.48 5.89 -0.82
CA PRO A 220 6.56 7.04 -0.79
C PRO A 220 5.49 6.97 0.31
N ILE A 221 5.24 5.78 0.87
CA ILE A 221 4.20 5.52 1.86
C ILE A 221 4.67 4.48 2.88
N SER A 222 4.18 4.59 4.11
CA SER A 222 4.35 3.55 5.13
C SER A 222 3.47 2.34 4.84
N VAL A 223 4.01 1.14 5.01
CA VAL A 223 3.22 -0.10 4.90
C VAL A 223 2.14 -0.19 5.99
N ASP A 224 2.34 0.46 7.14
CA ASP A 224 1.35 0.53 8.22
C ASP A 224 0.15 1.43 7.89
N ALA A 225 0.28 2.29 6.87
CA ALA A 225 -0.85 3.05 6.33
C ALA A 225 -1.70 2.23 5.34
N ILE A 226 -1.24 1.05 4.93
CA ILE A 226 -1.86 0.24 3.87
C ILE A 226 -2.74 -0.84 4.48
N GLU A 227 -3.94 -0.97 3.90
CA GLU A 227 -4.94 -1.96 4.27
C GLU A 227 -4.78 -3.23 3.45
N GLN A 228 -4.60 -3.09 2.12
CA GLN A 228 -4.37 -4.21 1.22
C GLN A 228 -3.48 -3.80 0.05
N PHE A 229 -2.71 -4.77 -0.46
CA PHE A 229 -2.07 -4.69 -1.77
C PHE A 229 -2.71 -5.66 -2.75
N ASN A 230 -2.68 -5.29 -4.03
CA ASN A 230 -2.98 -6.16 -5.14
C ASN A 230 -1.87 -5.98 -6.19
N ILE A 231 -1.28 -7.09 -6.62
CA ILE A 231 -0.26 -7.12 -7.67
C ILE A 231 -0.87 -7.85 -8.85
N ASP A 232 -1.20 -7.10 -9.89
CA ASP A 232 -1.77 -7.60 -11.14
C ASP A 232 -0.66 -7.77 -12.18
N ILE A 233 -0.49 -9.00 -12.67
CA ILE A 233 0.47 -9.33 -13.70
C ILE A 233 -0.20 -9.16 -15.06
N SER A 234 0.17 -8.09 -15.78
CA SER A 234 -0.34 -7.74 -17.12
C SER A 234 -1.83 -8.06 -17.34
N PRO A 235 -2.78 -7.38 -16.67
CA PRO A 235 -4.18 -7.47 -17.04
C PRO A 235 -4.43 -6.80 -18.41
N TYR A 236 -5.28 -7.39 -19.26
CA TYR A 236 -5.75 -6.76 -20.51
C TYR A 236 -6.87 -5.72 -20.28
N ASP A 237 -7.06 -5.25 -19.04
CA ASP A 237 -8.17 -4.35 -18.72
C ASP A 237 -7.88 -2.93 -19.23
N VAL A 238 -8.64 -2.51 -20.24
CA VAL A 238 -8.53 -1.23 -20.94
C VAL A 238 -8.80 0.00 -20.05
N THR A 239 -9.25 -0.20 -18.80
CA THR A 239 -9.47 0.87 -17.83
C THR A 239 -8.20 1.28 -17.09
N GLN A 240 -7.17 0.44 -17.09
CA GLN A 240 -5.86 0.77 -16.52
C GLN A 240 -4.90 1.17 -17.65
N SER A 241 -4.03 2.14 -17.38
CA SER A 241 -3.04 2.68 -18.34
C SER A 241 -1.71 2.89 -17.63
N TYR A 242 -0.62 3.10 -18.39
CA TYR A 242 0.75 3.39 -17.93
C TYR A 242 1.65 2.22 -17.49
N PHE A 243 1.28 0.95 -17.69
CA PHE A 243 2.14 -0.21 -17.40
C PHE A 243 2.40 -1.08 -18.65
N GLY A 244 3.61 -1.64 -18.72
CA GLY A 244 3.99 -2.71 -19.66
C GLY A 244 4.44 -4.00 -18.97
N GLY A 245 4.68 -3.96 -17.65
CA GLY A 245 4.99 -5.10 -16.79
C GLY A 245 3.79 -5.55 -15.95
N GLY A 246 3.67 -5.02 -14.73
CA GLY A 246 2.51 -5.23 -13.86
C GLY A 246 1.99 -3.95 -13.24
N ALA A 247 0.79 -4.02 -12.66
CA ALA A 247 0.19 -2.95 -11.87
C ALA A 247 0.18 -3.36 -10.40
N ILE A 248 0.67 -2.49 -9.53
CA ILE A 248 0.64 -2.67 -8.07
C ILE A 248 -0.34 -1.65 -7.53
N ASN A 249 -1.47 -2.12 -7.01
CA ASN A 249 -2.51 -1.32 -6.40
C ASN A 249 -2.42 -1.44 -4.88
N ALA A 250 -2.35 -0.31 -4.18
CA ALA A 250 -2.42 -0.25 -2.73
C ALA A 250 -3.64 0.59 -2.32
N VAL A 251 -4.38 0.12 -1.32
CA VAL A 251 -5.45 0.91 -0.68
C VAL A 251 -5.04 1.23 0.75
N THR A 252 -5.18 2.50 1.12
CA THR A 252 -4.86 2.98 2.46
C THR A 252 -5.99 2.69 3.43
N ARG A 253 -5.60 2.41 4.68
CA ARG A 253 -6.52 2.20 5.78
C ARG A 253 -7.47 3.36 5.96
N SER A 254 -8.66 3.02 6.40
CA SER A 254 -9.73 3.95 6.73
C SER A 254 -10.06 3.87 8.22
N GLY A 255 -10.66 4.92 8.78
CA GLY A 255 -11.19 4.84 10.14
C GLY A 255 -12.44 3.94 10.21
N THR A 256 -12.73 3.42 11.41
CA THR A 256 -13.89 2.55 11.70
C THR A 256 -14.71 3.15 12.84
N ASN A 257 -15.82 2.52 13.22
CA ASN A 257 -16.63 2.88 14.40
C ASN A 257 -15.93 2.61 15.73
N GLU A 258 -14.75 2.02 15.72
CA GLU A 258 -13.96 1.74 16.91
C GLU A 258 -12.65 2.50 16.84
N TYR A 259 -12.25 3.11 17.94
CA TYR A 259 -10.91 3.69 18.04
C TYR A 259 -9.86 2.58 18.07
N LYS A 260 -8.98 2.55 17.07
CA LYS A 260 -7.88 1.59 16.95
C LYS A 260 -6.58 2.33 16.70
N GLY A 261 -5.51 1.88 17.33
CA GLY A 261 -4.19 2.43 17.10
C GLY A 261 -3.08 1.50 17.52
N SER A 262 -1.89 1.76 17.00
CA SER A 262 -0.68 1.08 17.39
C SER A 262 0.50 2.04 17.35
N PHE A 263 1.50 1.75 18.16
CA PHE A 263 2.80 2.41 18.12
C PHE A 263 3.87 1.34 18.23
N ALA A 264 4.91 1.46 17.41
CA ALA A 264 6.06 0.59 17.40
C ALA A 264 7.34 1.43 17.32
N PHE A 265 8.31 1.01 18.11
CA PHE A 265 9.70 1.41 17.97
C PHE A 265 10.49 0.17 17.55
N GLN A 266 11.24 0.29 16.46
CA GLN A 266 12.09 -0.76 15.91
C GLN A 266 13.53 -0.25 15.95
N TYR A 267 14.42 -1.11 16.43
CA TYR A 267 15.84 -0.83 16.51
C TYR A 267 16.61 -2.03 15.97
N ARG A 268 17.56 -1.77 15.08
CA ARG A 268 18.47 -2.78 14.52
C ARG A 268 19.88 -2.18 14.48
N ASP A 269 20.85 -2.97 14.90
CA ASP A 269 22.27 -2.67 14.82
C ASP A 269 23.08 -3.94 14.48
N GLU A 270 24.40 -3.79 14.35
CA GLU A 270 25.32 -4.87 14.00
C GLU A 270 25.32 -6.04 15.00
N ASN A 271 24.96 -5.79 16.26
CA ASN A 271 24.96 -6.82 17.30
C ASN A 271 23.80 -7.83 17.12
N PHE A 272 22.84 -7.53 16.26
CA PHE A 272 21.77 -8.45 15.85
C PHE A 272 22.11 -9.25 14.58
N ALA A 273 23.25 -8.97 13.93
CA ALA A 273 23.69 -9.66 12.72
C ALA A 273 24.69 -10.78 13.04
N GLU A 274 24.77 -11.77 12.16
CA GLU A 274 25.83 -12.80 12.21
C GLU A 274 27.01 -12.35 11.35
N ASP A 275 28.22 -12.41 11.91
CA ASP A 275 29.46 -12.13 11.18
C ASP A 275 29.65 -13.10 10.02
N LEU A 276 30.10 -12.59 8.88
CA LEU A 276 30.54 -13.45 7.79
C LEU A 276 31.89 -14.08 8.15
N PRO A 277 32.21 -15.31 7.67
CA PRO A 277 33.46 -16.00 8.01
C PRO A 277 34.74 -15.21 7.73
N SER A 278 34.68 -14.22 6.83
CA SER A 278 35.82 -13.42 6.37
C SER A 278 35.88 -11.99 6.93
N ALA A 279 34.81 -11.49 7.57
CA ALA A 279 34.78 -10.13 8.11
C ALA A 279 33.64 -9.97 9.14
N PRO A 280 33.85 -9.19 10.22
CA PRO A 280 32.78 -8.81 11.12
C PRO A 280 31.74 -7.95 10.39
N PHE A 281 30.49 -7.99 10.84
CA PHE A 281 29.44 -7.14 10.29
C PHE A 281 29.78 -5.65 10.58
N PRO A 282 29.71 -4.75 9.58
CA PRO A 282 29.99 -3.34 9.81
C PRO A 282 29.02 -2.70 10.82
N GLU A 283 29.51 -1.79 11.66
CA GLU A 283 28.69 -1.07 12.65
C GLU A 283 27.61 -0.24 11.96
N PHE A 284 26.32 -0.53 12.19
CA PHE A 284 25.22 0.22 11.58
C PHE A 284 24.12 0.45 12.61
N THR A 285 23.29 1.45 12.37
CA THR A 285 22.10 1.68 13.19
C THR A 285 20.89 1.94 12.30
N ASN A 286 19.74 1.38 12.68
CA ASN A 286 18.46 1.68 12.08
C ASN A 286 17.42 1.80 13.21
N GLU A 287 16.92 3.02 13.38
CA GLU A 287 15.85 3.40 14.30
C GLU A 287 14.61 3.77 13.52
N ARG A 288 13.49 3.11 13.82
CA ARG A 288 12.21 3.39 13.18
C ARG A 288 11.08 3.56 14.18
N TYR A 289 10.34 4.65 14.05
CA TYR A 289 9.18 4.98 14.86
C TYR A 289 7.96 4.98 13.97
N VAL A 290 7.03 4.06 14.23
CA VAL A 290 5.81 3.92 13.43
C VAL A 290 4.60 3.99 14.33
N GLY A 291 3.63 4.82 13.95
CA GLY A 291 2.38 4.95 14.67
C GLY A 291 1.20 5.07 13.73
N ARG A 292 0.06 4.54 14.15
CA ARG A 292 -1.22 4.71 13.46
C ARG A 292 -2.34 4.86 14.47
N PHE A 293 -3.35 5.64 14.10
CA PHE A 293 -4.55 5.81 14.90
C PHE A 293 -5.72 6.15 13.98
N GLY A 294 -6.88 5.55 14.23
CA GLY A 294 -8.10 5.84 13.49
C GLY A 294 -9.33 5.52 14.31
N GLY A 295 -10.47 6.02 13.85
CA GLY A 295 -11.74 5.85 14.53
C GLY A 295 -12.82 6.78 13.95
N PRO A 296 -14.00 6.84 14.61
CA PRO A 296 -15.10 7.68 14.16
C PRO A 296 -14.91 9.12 14.67
N ILE A 297 -15.15 10.09 13.80
CA ILE A 297 -15.51 11.46 14.22
C ILE A 297 -17.01 11.49 14.54
N VAL A 298 -17.81 10.85 13.69
CA VAL A 298 -19.24 10.60 13.85
C VAL A 298 -19.48 9.15 13.47
N GLU A 299 -19.99 8.34 14.39
CA GLU A 299 -20.26 6.91 14.14
C GLU A 299 -21.15 6.73 12.90
N ASP A 300 -20.87 5.68 12.12
CA ASP A 300 -21.48 5.29 10.84
C ASP A 300 -21.35 6.30 9.68
N GLU A 301 -20.94 7.54 9.97
CA GLU A 301 -20.95 8.64 9.02
C GLU A 301 -19.54 9.12 8.67
N LEU A 302 -18.74 9.57 9.63
CA LEU A 302 -17.50 10.29 9.39
C LEU A 302 -16.35 9.70 10.19
N PHE A 303 -15.26 9.38 9.51
CA PHE A 303 -14.12 8.65 10.06
C PHE A 303 -12.82 9.36 9.78
N PHE A 304 -11.82 9.14 10.64
CA PHE A 304 -10.45 9.58 10.41
C PHE A 304 -9.46 8.43 10.57
N PHE A 305 -8.34 8.56 9.86
CA PHE A 305 -7.17 7.71 10.01
C PHE A 305 -5.91 8.57 9.86
N VAL A 306 -4.94 8.35 10.74
CA VAL A 306 -3.63 8.99 10.68
C VAL A 306 -2.52 7.96 10.87
N ASN A 307 -1.40 8.17 10.19
CA ASN A 307 -0.19 7.37 10.31
C ASN A 307 1.05 8.25 10.24
N PHE A 308 2.09 7.86 10.98
CA PHE A 308 3.44 8.39 10.80
C PHE A 308 4.45 7.25 10.78
N ASP A 309 5.54 7.47 10.06
CA ASP A 309 6.64 6.53 9.92
C ASP A 309 7.94 7.33 9.77
N LEU A 310 8.80 7.26 10.78
CA LEU A 310 10.07 7.97 10.86
C LEU A 310 11.18 6.93 10.87
N ASN A 311 12.07 6.98 9.88
CA ASN A 311 13.24 6.10 9.78
C ASN A 311 14.51 6.93 9.91
N ARG A 312 15.47 6.45 10.69
CA ARG A 312 16.82 6.99 10.82
C ARG A 312 17.78 5.83 10.70
N GLU A 313 18.54 5.85 9.62
CA GLU A 313 19.53 4.81 9.35
C GLU A 313 20.89 5.46 9.13
N ALA A 314 21.91 4.86 9.73
CA ALA A 314 23.30 5.18 9.50
C ALA A 314 24.04 3.87 9.24
N SER A 315 24.59 3.74 8.05
CA SER A 315 25.29 2.55 7.59
C SER A 315 26.69 2.95 7.14
N PRO A 316 27.73 2.25 7.59
CA PRO A 316 29.10 2.62 7.26
C PRO A 316 29.37 2.22 5.82
N GLN A 317 30.14 3.03 5.11
CA GLN A 317 30.72 2.66 3.82
C GLN A 317 32.19 2.30 4.07
N PRO A 318 32.50 1.05 4.46
CA PRO A 318 33.88 0.66 4.69
C PRO A 318 34.65 0.75 3.37
N PHE A 319 35.93 1.10 3.45
CA PHE A 319 36.85 1.00 2.31
C PHE A 319 37.09 -0.48 1.99
N GLU A 320 36.16 -1.10 1.26
CA GLU A 320 36.13 -2.52 0.98
C GLU A 320 37.40 -2.98 0.27
N GLY A 321 38.06 -4.01 0.83
CA GLY A 321 39.32 -4.53 0.28
C GLY A 321 40.58 -3.73 0.62
N GLY A 322 40.45 -2.58 1.28
CA GLY A 322 41.58 -1.79 1.73
C GLY A 322 42.54 -1.38 0.60
N PHE A 323 43.77 -1.07 0.97
CA PHE A 323 44.81 -0.75 -0.01
C PHE A 323 45.26 -1.99 -0.82
N ASP A 324 44.97 -3.20 -0.35
CA ASP A 324 45.32 -4.44 -1.02
C ASP A 324 44.55 -4.63 -2.34
N ASN A 325 43.32 -4.12 -2.41
CA ASN A 325 42.48 -4.15 -3.61
C ASN A 325 42.42 -2.80 -4.36
N PHE A 326 43.10 -1.76 -3.87
CA PHE A 326 43.09 -0.44 -4.48
C PHE A 326 44.01 -0.35 -5.71
N GLN A 327 43.44 -0.08 -6.89
CA GLN A 327 44.19 -0.02 -8.15
C GLN A 327 44.71 1.39 -8.50
N GLY A 328 45.39 2.07 -7.57
CA GLY A 328 45.96 3.40 -7.80
C GLY A 328 47.46 3.46 -7.54
N THR A 329 48.28 3.88 -8.51
CA THR A 329 49.75 3.85 -8.39
C THR A 329 50.36 4.88 -7.43
N ALA A 330 49.60 5.92 -7.05
CA ALA A 330 50.09 7.02 -6.22
C ALA A 330 49.83 6.83 -4.72
N ILE A 331 48.81 6.06 -4.35
CA ILE A 331 48.41 5.76 -2.98
C ILE A 331 48.31 4.24 -2.89
N GLN A 332 49.26 3.59 -2.22
CA GLN A 332 49.36 2.13 -2.14
C GLN A 332 49.23 1.62 -0.71
N SER A 333 49.14 2.53 0.25
CA SER A 333 49.11 2.23 1.67
C SER A 333 48.43 3.35 2.46
N GLU A 334 48.08 3.03 3.70
CA GLU A 334 47.55 4.01 4.64
C GLU A 334 48.53 5.15 4.93
N SER A 335 49.84 4.85 4.95
CA SER A 335 50.86 5.89 5.12
C SER A 335 50.84 6.91 4.00
N ASP A 336 50.59 6.49 2.75
CA ASP A 336 50.58 7.42 1.61
C ASP A 336 49.40 8.41 1.71
N VAL A 337 48.24 7.95 2.20
CA VAL A 337 47.09 8.82 2.47
C VAL A 337 47.38 9.79 3.59
N ASN A 338 47.96 9.32 4.70
CA ASN A 338 48.30 10.17 5.83
C ASN A 338 49.35 11.23 5.46
N ASP A 339 50.34 10.88 4.63
CA ASP A 339 51.32 11.83 4.11
C ASP A 339 50.67 12.92 3.24
N LEU A 340 49.70 12.55 2.40
CA LEU A 340 48.91 13.50 1.61
C LEU A 340 48.07 14.43 2.51
N LEU A 341 47.36 13.88 3.50
CA LEU A 341 46.55 14.66 4.44
C LEU A 341 47.41 15.64 5.24
N ASN A 342 48.57 15.19 5.73
CA ASN A 342 49.55 16.05 6.41
C ASN A 342 50.10 17.15 5.50
N PHE A 343 50.34 16.85 4.22
CA PHE A 343 50.76 17.85 3.24
C PHE A 343 49.67 18.91 3.00
N ILE A 344 48.41 18.49 2.88
CA ILE A 344 47.26 19.39 2.71
C ILE A 344 47.11 20.28 3.95
N ASP A 345 47.13 19.71 5.15
CA ASP A 345 47.05 20.45 6.41
C ASP A 345 48.22 21.43 6.55
N GLY A 346 49.45 21.00 6.27
CA GLY A 346 50.63 21.86 6.32
C GLY A 346 50.63 23.00 5.28
N THR A 347 49.95 22.83 4.15
CA THR A 347 49.93 23.81 3.04
C THR A 347 48.74 24.75 3.12
N LEU A 348 47.56 24.21 3.39
CA LEU A 348 46.29 24.93 3.37
C LEU A 348 45.81 25.29 4.79
N GLY A 349 46.14 24.48 5.79
CA GLY A 349 45.65 24.59 7.17
C GLY A 349 44.13 24.65 7.20
N ASP A 350 43.59 25.47 8.12
CA ASP A 350 42.14 25.67 8.31
C ASP A 350 41.37 26.20 7.08
N ARG A 351 42.06 26.53 5.97
CA ARG A 351 41.42 27.00 4.73
C ARG A 351 40.75 25.88 3.94
N TYR A 352 41.10 24.62 4.19
CA TYR A 352 40.55 23.47 3.48
C TYR A 352 40.63 22.20 4.33
N ASN A 353 39.47 21.63 4.66
CA ASN A 353 39.39 20.31 5.29
C ASN A 353 39.11 19.26 4.20
N PRO A 354 40.05 18.34 3.89
CA PRO A 354 39.84 17.31 2.88
C PRO A 354 38.85 16.20 3.29
N GLY A 355 38.41 16.17 4.55
CA GLY A 355 37.57 15.09 5.09
C GLY A 355 38.38 13.88 5.56
N GLU A 356 37.68 12.88 6.10
CA GLU A 356 38.27 11.60 6.54
C GLU A 356 38.08 10.53 5.46
N TYR A 357 39.01 9.58 5.36
CA TYR A 357 38.96 8.50 4.36
C TYR A 357 38.47 7.16 4.94
N ARG A 358 38.13 7.13 6.23
CA ARG A 358 37.58 5.97 6.96
C ARG A 358 36.38 6.42 7.77
N GLY A 359 35.50 5.46 8.10
CA GLY A 359 34.35 5.72 8.97
C GLY A 359 33.35 6.71 8.37
N GLN A 360 33.28 6.81 7.05
CA GLN A 360 32.21 7.56 6.40
C GLN A 360 30.93 6.72 6.48
N GLU A 361 29.84 7.37 6.84
CA GLU A 361 28.53 6.75 6.96
C GLU A 361 27.61 7.32 5.88
N THR A 362 26.92 6.42 5.17
CA THR A 362 25.72 6.80 4.44
C THR A 362 24.60 6.92 5.46
N THR A 363 23.88 8.04 5.43
CA THR A 363 22.74 8.28 6.33
C THR A 363 21.46 8.42 5.54
N LEU A 364 20.39 7.80 6.04
CA LEU A 364 19.04 7.93 5.50
C LEU A 364 18.09 8.41 6.59
N GLU A 365 17.60 9.63 6.42
CA GLU A 365 16.48 10.15 7.18
C GLU A 365 15.21 10.12 6.34
N SER A 366 14.16 9.43 6.80
CA SER A 366 12.86 9.43 6.12
C SER A 366 11.75 9.78 7.10
N ASN A 367 10.89 10.71 6.71
CA ASN A 367 9.74 11.15 7.51
C ASN A 367 8.48 11.08 6.65
N LYS A 368 7.54 10.23 7.04
CA LYS A 368 6.26 10.04 6.35
C LYS A 368 5.11 10.31 7.29
N PHE A 369 4.11 11.01 6.79
CA PHE A 369 2.86 11.27 7.47
C PHE A 369 1.69 11.10 6.50
N LEU A 370 0.65 10.41 6.93
CA LEU A 370 -0.58 10.26 6.18
C LEU A 370 -1.76 10.62 7.08
N GLY A 371 -2.70 11.39 6.52
CA GLY A 371 -4.00 11.65 7.11
C GLY A 371 -5.09 11.36 6.09
N LYS A 372 -6.17 10.71 6.53
CA LYS A 372 -7.33 10.37 5.71
C LYS A 372 -8.61 10.65 6.48
N ILE A 373 -9.59 11.18 5.76
CA ILE A 373 -10.97 11.36 6.22
C ILE A 373 -11.88 10.63 5.24
N ASP A 374 -12.77 9.79 5.78
CA ASP A 374 -13.77 9.06 5.01
C ASP A 374 -15.17 9.46 5.49
N TRP A 375 -16.05 9.82 4.57
CA TRP A 375 -17.42 10.26 4.86
C TRP A 375 -18.44 9.47 4.06
N ASN A 376 -19.30 8.75 4.76
CA ASN A 376 -20.51 8.10 4.24
C ASN A 376 -21.63 9.14 4.19
N ILE A 377 -21.67 9.97 3.14
CA ILE A 377 -22.65 11.06 2.98
C ILE A 377 -24.08 10.52 2.92
N SER A 378 -24.27 9.39 2.23
CA SER A 378 -25.53 8.65 2.14
C SER A 378 -25.25 7.22 1.70
N GLN A 379 -26.29 6.39 1.60
CA GLN A 379 -26.19 5.01 1.09
C GLN A 379 -25.57 4.93 -0.33
N ASN A 380 -25.70 5.98 -1.14
CA ASN A 380 -25.23 6.01 -2.53
C ASN A 380 -24.02 6.92 -2.77
N HIS A 381 -23.56 7.64 -1.74
CA HIS A 381 -22.50 8.64 -1.90
C HIS A 381 -21.49 8.54 -0.76
N ARG A 382 -20.22 8.32 -1.12
CA ARG A 382 -19.08 8.44 -0.21
C ARG A 382 -18.09 9.47 -0.71
N LEU A 383 -17.37 10.08 0.22
CA LEU A 383 -16.23 10.94 -0.07
C LEU A 383 -15.04 10.48 0.76
N ALA A 384 -13.87 10.40 0.13
CA ALA A 384 -12.61 10.15 0.79
C ALA A 384 -11.63 11.29 0.46
N ALA A 385 -10.99 11.84 1.48
CA ALA A 385 -9.96 12.86 1.34
C ALA A 385 -8.69 12.38 2.03
N ARG A 386 -7.58 12.30 1.28
CA ARG A 386 -6.28 11.84 1.77
C ARG A 386 -5.23 12.91 1.56
N TYR A 387 -4.38 13.09 2.55
CA TYR A 387 -3.15 13.87 2.48
C TYR A 387 -1.97 12.95 2.83
N SER A 388 -0.96 12.93 1.97
CA SER A 388 0.30 12.22 2.22
C SER A 388 1.45 13.21 2.15
N TYR A 389 2.36 13.12 3.11
CA TYR A 389 3.60 13.87 3.17
C TYR A 389 4.74 12.86 3.32
N SER A 390 5.75 12.99 2.48
CA SER A 390 7.00 12.23 2.55
C SER A 390 8.15 13.19 2.34
N ASN A 391 9.11 13.18 3.25
CA ASN A 391 10.37 13.90 3.12
C ASN A 391 11.50 12.97 3.52
N SER A 392 12.39 12.72 2.57
CA SER A 392 13.54 11.84 2.78
C SER A 392 14.82 12.55 2.34
N GLU A 393 15.88 12.34 3.10
CA GLU A 393 17.22 12.85 2.83
C GLU A 393 18.17 11.66 2.94
N ASN A 394 18.92 11.43 1.87
CA ASN A 394 20.03 10.48 1.87
C ASN A 394 21.31 11.29 1.67
N VAL A 395 22.27 11.08 2.58
CA VAL A 395 23.63 11.59 2.44
C VAL A 395 24.54 10.41 2.20
N ASP A 396 24.92 10.21 0.95
CA ASP A 396 25.82 9.14 0.56
C ASP A 396 27.26 9.47 0.95
N ALA A 397 27.91 8.52 1.62
CA ALA A 397 29.35 8.47 1.69
C ALA A 397 29.88 7.92 0.36
N PHE A 398 30.62 8.72 -0.40
CA PHE A 398 31.26 8.22 -1.62
C PHE A 398 32.30 7.15 -1.25
N GLY A 399 31.91 5.88 -1.41
CA GLY A 399 32.83 4.76 -1.42
C GLY A 399 33.81 4.89 -2.59
N GLY A 400 35.09 4.69 -2.34
CA GLY A 400 36.08 4.54 -3.41
C GLY A 400 35.89 3.18 -4.06
N ASP A 401 34.98 3.08 -5.03
CA ASP A 401 34.74 1.83 -5.75
C ASP A 401 35.94 1.48 -6.63
N ALA A 402 36.49 0.27 -6.45
CA ALA A 402 37.51 -0.29 -7.34
C ALA A 402 36.85 -0.82 -8.63
N GLN A 403 36.23 0.06 -9.42
CA GLN A 403 35.71 -0.28 -10.74
C GLN A 403 36.44 0.49 -11.85
N SER A 404 37.55 -0.10 -12.31
CA SER A 404 37.92 -0.19 -13.74
C SER A 404 38.95 -1.28 -13.97
#